data_AF-A0A950DA04-F1
#
_entry.id   AF-A0A950DA04-F1
#
_cell.length_a   1.000
_cell.length_b   1.000
_cell.length_c   1.000
_cell.angle_alpha   90.00
_cell.angle_beta   90.00
_cell.angle_gamma   90.00
#
_symmetry.space_group_name_H-M   'P 1'
#
loop_
_entity.id
_entity.type
_entity.pdbx_description
1 polymer ?
#
loop_
_entity_poly.entity_id
_entity_poly.type
_entity_poly.pdbx_seq_one_letter_code
_entity_poly.pdbx_strand_id
1 'polypeptide(L)'
;MTCNQADWFRRRSVQSAKATKTNGIIFLYGLLSSAPTPLPAFDVLGRHLAIRGYELFEVTTDDQRLANAKRFIVDGLASGALRPLVGKTFPLNQIVEAHRYMEENAQIGKIVVTVP
;
A
#
# COMPACT_ATOMS: atom_id res chain seq x y z
N MET A 1 -27.12 0.13 -9.15
CA MET A 1 -26.54 -1.08 -8.53
C MET A 1 -25.49 -0.62 -7.52
N THR A 2 -25.89 -0.39 -6.26
CA THR A 2 -25.02 0.18 -5.23
C THR A 2 -24.15 -0.95 -4.66
N CYS A 3 -22.90 -1.04 -5.13
CA CYS A 3 -21.90 -1.90 -4.51
C CYS A 3 -21.57 -1.29 -3.14
N ASN A 4 -21.98 -1.94 -2.04
CA ASN A 4 -21.58 -1.53 -0.70
C ASN A 4 -20.06 -1.66 -0.58
N GLN A 5 -19.38 -0.59 -0.19
CA GLN A 5 -17.93 -0.53 -0.07
C GLN A 5 -17.37 -1.65 0.84
N ALA A 6 -18.15 -2.08 1.85
CA ALA A 6 -17.82 -3.22 2.70
C ALA A 6 -17.83 -4.58 1.96
N ASP A 7 -18.76 -4.79 1.02
CA ASP A 7 -18.82 -6.01 0.20
C ASP A 7 -17.74 -6.05 -0.87
N TRP A 8 -17.32 -4.87 -1.32
CA TRP A 8 -16.21 -4.72 -2.26
C TRP A 8 -14.87 -5.14 -1.66
N PHE A 9 -14.59 -4.75 -0.41
CA PHE A 9 -13.36 -5.15 0.30
C PHE A 9 -13.30 -6.65 0.61
N ARG A 10 -14.42 -7.26 1.05
CA ARG A 10 -14.50 -8.70 1.34
C ARG A 10 -14.10 -9.58 0.15
N ARG A 11 -14.34 -9.13 -1.08
CA ARG A 11 -14.04 -9.90 -2.30
C ARG A 11 -12.57 -9.83 -2.72
N ARG A 12 -11.83 -8.78 -2.34
CA ARG A 12 -10.47 -8.54 -2.85
C ARG A 12 -9.42 -9.49 -2.30
N SER A 13 -9.45 -9.86 -1.01
CA SER A 13 -8.48 -10.82 -0.46
C SER A 13 -8.60 -12.20 -1.14
N VAL A 14 -9.84 -12.63 -1.38
CA VAL A 14 -10.16 -13.85 -2.14
C VAL A 14 -9.71 -13.73 -3.60
N GLN A 15 -9.89 -12.57 -4.22
CA GLN A 15 -9.46 -12.35 -5.61
C GLN A 15 -7.92 -12.34 -5.76
N SER A 16 -7.20 -11.73 -4.83
CA SER A 16 -5.73 -11.78 -4.78
C SER A 16 -5.25 -13.23 -4.66
N ALA A 17 -5.88 -14.05 -3.81
CA ALA A 17 -5.55 -15.46 -3.72
C ALA A 17 -5.75 -16.16 -5.06
N LYS A 18 -6.93 -16.03 -5.71
CA LYS A 18 -7.19 -16.60 -7.04
C LYS A 18 -6.16 -16.22 -8.10
N ALA A 19 -5.69 -14.97 -8.09
CA ALA A 19 -4.69 -14.46 -9.04
C ALA A 19 -3.25 -14.90 -8.72
N THR A 20 -2.98 -15.30 -7.48
CA THR A 20 -1.63 -15.73 -7.04
C THR A 20 -1.32 -17.12 -7.61
N LYS A 21 -0.13 -17.33 -8.17
CA LYS A 21 0.29 -18.67 -8.67
C LYS A 21 0.45 -19.68 -7.52
N THR A 22 0.44 -20.97 -7.83
CA THR A 22 0.81 -22.04 -6.89
C THR A 22 2.18 -21.76 -6.26
N ASN A 23 2.31 -21.99 -4.95
CA ASN A 23 3.47 -21.64 -4.13
C ASN A 23 3.77 -20.12 -4.06
N GLY A 24 2.82 -19.27 -4.43
CA GLY A 24 2.98 -17.81 -4.36
C GLY A 24 2.80 -17.24 -2.96
N ILE A 25 3.31 -16.03 -2.75
CA ILE A 25 3.22 -15.29 -1.48
C ILE A 25 2.35 -14.06 -1.68
N ILE A 26 1.37 -13.89 -0.80
CA ILE A 26 0.53 -12.70 -0.71
C ILE A 26 1.02 -11.86 0.46
N PHE A 27 1.50 -10.65 0.17
CA PHE A 27 1.80 -9.65 1.20
C PHE A 27 0.54 -8.83 1.51
N LEU A 28 0.05 -8.92 2.73
CA LEU A 28 -1.04 -8.10 3.24
C LEU A 28 -0.45 -6.86 3.92
N TYR A 29 -0.74 -5.68 3.39
CA TYR A 29 -0.34 -4.39 3.97
C TYR A 29 -1.50 -3.39 3.90
N GLY A 30 -1.58 -2.52 4.91
CA GLY A 30 -2.59 -1.46 5.00
C GLY A 30 -4.00 -1.97 5.33
N LEU A 31 -4.80 -1.07 5.90
CA LEU A 31 -6.20 -1.32 6.27
C LEU A 31 -7.05 -0.13 5.85
N LEU A 32 -7.85 -0.29 4.80
CA LEU A 32 -8.79 0.74 4.33
C LEU A 32 -10.21 0.54 4.90
N SER A 33 -10.41 -0.53 5.66
CA SER A 33 -11.66 -0.86 6.35
C SER A 33 -11.35 -1.65 7.62
N SER A 34 -12.18 -1.47 8.64
CA SER A 34 -12.17 -2.28 9.86
C SER A 34 -12.87 -3.62 9.71
N ALA A 35 -13.51 -3.89 8.56
CA ALA A 35 -14.18 -5.16 8.31
C ALA A 35 -13.16 -6.33 8.32
N PRO A 36 -13.54 -7.50 8.84
CA PRO A 36 -12.66 -8.67 8.80
C PRO A 36 -12.22 -9.01 7.37
N THR A 37 -10.95 -9.34 7.20
CA THR A 37 -10.42 -9.85 5.93
C THR A 37 -10.56 -11.37 5.89
N PRO A 38 -11.43 -11.94 5.03
CA PRO A 38 -11.63 -13.39 4.99
C PRO A 38 -10.37 -14.11 4.50
N LEU A 39 -10.03 -15.22 5.15
CA LEU A 39 -8.95 -16.13 4.74
C LEU A 39 -9.46 -17.10 3.66
N PRO A 40 -8.92 -17.08 2.43
CA PRO A 40 -9.34 -17.99 1.36
C PRO A 40 -8.71 -19.39 1.53
N ALA A 41 -9.16 -20.14 2.54
CA ALA A 41 -8.54 -21.38 3.00
C ALA A 41 -8.33 -22.44 1.90
N PHE A 42 -9.31 -22.65 1.01
CA PHE A 42 -9.17 -23.64 -0.07
C PHE A 42 -8.06 -23.28 -1.07
N ASP A 43 -7.93 -22.00 -1.42
CA ASP A 43 -6.85 -21.53 -2.27
C ASP A 43 -5.49 -21.68 -1.58
N VAL A 44 -5.41 -21.31 -0.30
CA VAL A 44 -4.19 -21.40 0.50
C VAL A 44 -3.70 -22.84 0.60
N LEU A 45 -4.59 -23.77 0.95
CA LEU A 45 -4.24 -25.19 1.10
C LEU A 45 -3.99 -25.86 -0.24
N GLY A 46 -4.91 -25.72 -1.19
CA GLY A 46 -4.88 -26.44 -2.47
C GLY A 46 -3.78 -25.98 -3.42
N ARG A 47 -3.26 -24.75 -3.23
CA ARG A 47 -2.18 -24.20 -4.06
C ARG A 47 -0.95 -23.77 -3.25
N HIS A 48 -0.89 -24.16 -1.99
CA HIS A 48 0.25 -23.94 -1.09
C HIS A 48 0.66 -22.46 -1.02
N LEU A 49 -0.32 -21.56 -0.91
CA LEU A 49 -0.05 -20.13 -0.83
C LEU A 49 0.48 -19.76 0.55
N ALA A 50 1.41 -18.81 0.61
CA ALA A 50 1.79 -18.16 1.86
C ALA A 50 1.08 -16.80 1.97
N ILE A 51 0.60 -16.46 3.16
CA ILE A 51 0.10 -15.11 3.45
C ILE A 51 1.00 -14.50 4.51
N ARG A 52 1.57 -13.34 4.21
CA ARG A 52 2.49 -12.62 5.09
C ARG A 52 1.96 -11.22 5.35
N GLY A 53 1.72 -10.89 6.62
CA GLY A 53 1.55 -9.50 7.03
C GLY A 53 2.85 -8.73 6.82
N TYR A 54 2.74 -7.50 6.35
CA TYR A 54 3.86 -6.58 6.26
C TYR A 54 3.47 -5.21 6.79
N GLU A 55 4.27 -4.71 7.70
CA GLU A 55 4.21 -3.34 8.18
C GLU A 55 5.56 -2.65 8.01
N LEU A 56 5.53 -1.36 7.69
CA LEU A 56 6.72 -0.53 7.52
C LEU A 56 7.67 -0.62 8.74
N PHE A 57 7.11 -0.78 9.94
CA PHE A 57 7.89 -0.86 11.17
C PHE A 57 8.80 -2.09 11.26
N GLU A 58 8.53 -3.18 10.52
CA GLU A 58 9.46 -4.32 10.41
C GLU A 58 10.80 -3.97 9.75
N VAL A 59 10.87 -2.80 9.09
CA VAL A 59 12.07 -2.22 8.47
C VAL A 59 12.56 -1.02 9.26
N THR A 60 11.67 -0.09 9.64
CA THR A 60 12.12 1.21 10.19
C THR A 60 12.50 1.17 11.67
N THR A 61 12.18 0.09 12.39
CA THR A 61 12.58 -0.10 13.79
C THR A 61 13.86 -0.92 13.96
N ASP A 62 14.41 -1.44 12.85
CA ASP A 62 15.70 -2.13 12.80
C ASP A 62 16.70 -1.23 12.08
N ASP A 63 17.76 -0.82 12.78
CA ASP A 63 18.73 0.16 12.26
C ASP A 63 19.42 -0.30 10.99
N GLN A 64 19.77 -1.59 10.90
CA GLN A 64 20.48 -2.13 9.74
C GLN A 64 19.57 -2.20 8.52
N ARG A 65 18.32 -2.63 8.70
CA ARG A 65 17.30 -2.67 7.66
C ARG A 65 16.93 -1.26 7.21
N LEU A 66 16.77 -0.33 8.14
CA LEU A 66 16.50 1.07 7.86
C LEU A 66 17.64 1.69 7.03
N ALA A 67 18.90 1.46 7.42
CA ALA A 67 20.05 1.96 6.68
C ALA A 67 20.10 1.41 5.24
N ASN A 68 19.81 0.11 5.08
CA ASN A 68 19.76 -0.52 3.76
C ASN A 68 18.62 0.04 2.90
N ALA A 69 17.43 0.22 3.48
CA ALA A 69 16.27 0.78 2.79
C ALA A 69 16.53 2.24 2.36
N LYS A 70 17.11 3.07 3.23
CA LYS A 70 17.51 4.45 2.89
C LYS A 70 18.47 4.47 1.72
N ARG A 71 19.53 3.65 1.76
CA ARG A 71 20.51 3.56 0.67
C ARG A 71 19.86 3.16 -0.65
N PHE A 72 19.04 2.10 -0.65
CA PHE A 72 18.30 1.67 -1.83
C PHE A 72 17.45 2.79 -2.44
N ILE A 73 16.72 3.54 -1.61
CA ILE A 73 15.86 4.64 -2.05
C ILE A 73 16.71 5.79 -2.60
N VAL A 74 17.74 6.24 -1.88
CA VAL A 74 18.59 7.37 -2.30
C VAL A 74 19.33 7.06 -3.60
N ASP A 75 19.95 5.88 -3.72
CA ASP A 75 20.67 5.47 -4.92
C ASP A 75 19.72 5.31 -6.11
N GLY A 76 18.52 4.77 -5.87
CA GLY A 76 17.48 4.65 -6.88
C GLY A 76 16.99 6.01 -7.38
N LEU A 77 16.84 6.99 -6.50
CA LEU A 77 16.48 8.36 -6.88
C LEU A 77 17.61 9.05 -7.66
N ALA A 78 18.86 8.94 -7.18
CA ALA A 78 20.02 9.55 -7.82
C ALA A 78 20.30 8.98 -9.22
N SER A 79 20.12 7.67 -9.41
CA SER A 79 20.25 7.02 -10.72
C SER A 79 19.05 7.22 -11.64
N GLY A 80 17.92 7.71 -11.12
CA GLY A 80 16.66 7.81 -11.87
C GLY A 80 15.98 6.46 -12.12
N ALA A 81 16.40 5.39 -11.45
CA ALA A 81 15.72 4.10 -11.44
C ALA A 81 14.40 4.15 -10.66
N LEU A 82 14.34 5.01 -9.63
CA LEU A 82 13.11 5.37 -8.92
C LEU A 82 12.69 6.78 -9.35
N ARG A 83 11.49 6.88 -9.93
CA ARG A 83 10.90 8.15 -10.39
C ARG A 83 9.56 8.37 -9.71
N PRO A 84 9.54 8.93 -8.48
CA PRO A 84 8.30 9.16 -7.76
C PRO A 84 7.43 10.16 -8.53
N LEU A 85 6.17 9.80 -8.74
CA LEU A 85 5.20 10.70 -9.35
C LEU A 85 4.65 11.64 -8.27
N VAL A 86 4.94 12.93 -8.40
CA VAL A 86 4.27 13.97 -7.62
C VAL A 86 2.95 14.27 -8.30
N GLY A 87 1.84 14.00 -7.62
CA GLY A 87 0.50 14.22 -8.17
C GLY A 87 0.08 15.68 -8.05
N LYS A 88 0.12 16.21 -6.83
CA LYS A 88 -0.26 17.61 -6.54
C LYS A 88 0.55 18.15 -5.37
N THR A 89 0.90 19.42 -5.45
CA THR A 89 1.62 20.14 -4.40
C THR A 89 0.73 21.20 -3.79
N PHE A 90 0.74 21.30 -2.47
CA PHE A 90 0.03 22.32 -1.70
C PHE A 90 1.00 23.07 -0.78
N PRO A 91 0.91 24.40 -0.63
CA PRO A 91 1.58 25.07 0.48
C PRO A 91 0.97 24.66 1.82
N LEU A 92 1.74 24.69 2.91
CA LEU A 92 1.28 24.29 4.25
C LEU A 92 0.02 25.05 4.71
N ASN A 93 -0.14 26.32 4.33
CA ASN A 93 -1.33 27.10 4.65
C ASN A 93 -2.61 26.62 3.94
N GLN A 94 -2.51 25.67 3.00
CA GLN A 94 -3.61 25.00 2.31
C GLN A 94 -3.77 23.54 2.74
N ILE A 95 -3.29 23.16 3.94
CA ILE A 95 -3.36 21.78 4.42
C ILE A 95 -4.79 21.20 4.43
N VAL A 96 -5.80 22.03 4.69
CA VAL A 96 -7.22 21.63 4.64
C VAL A 96 -7.61 21.19 3.22
N GLU A 97 -7.19 21.91 2.19
CA GLU A 97 -7.44 21.57 0.79
C GLU A 97 -6.68 20.30 0.38
N ALA A 98 -5.46 20.13 0.89
CA ALA A 98 -4.67 18.92 0.65
C ALA A 98 -5.37 17.67 1.20
N HIS A 99 -5.95 17.76 2.41
CA HIS A 99 -6.73 16.66 3.00
C HIS A 99 -8.04 16.41 2.26
N ARG A 100 -8.80 17.45 1.92
CA ARG A 100 -10.04 17.27 1.13
C ARG A 100 -9.75 16.57 -0.20
N TYR A 101 -8.70 16.99 -0.91
CA TYR A 101 -8.25 16.34 -2.14
C TYR A 101 -7.83 14.87 -1.93
N MET A 102 -7.18 14.55 -0.81
CA MET A 102 -6.82 13.17 -0.47
C MET A 102 -8.05 12.29 -0.21
N GLU A 103 -9.06 12.83 0.48
CA GLU A 103 -10.29 12.12 0.86
C GLU A 103 -11.18 11.79 -0.36
N GLU A 104 -11.08 12.57 -1.43
CA GLU A 104 -11.73 12.28 -2.71
C GLU A 104 -11.21 10.98 -3.35
N ASN A 105 -10.06 10.44 -2.90
CA ASN A 105 -9.42 9.23 -3.45
C ASN A 105 -9.13 9.30 -4.97
N ALA A 106 -9.05 10.50 -5.53
CA ALA A 106 -8.81 10.75 -6.96
C ALA A 106 -7.32 10.93 -7.30
N GLN A 107 -6.44 10.89 -6.30
CA GLN A 107 -5.01 11.16 -6.47
C GLN A 107 -4.30 10.05 -7.24
N ILE A 108 -3.55 10.45 -8.27
CA ILE A 108 -2.53 9.62 -8.92
C ILE A 108 -1.17 10.25 -8.59
N GLY A 109 -0.30 9.48 -7.92
CA GLY A 109 0.95 9.99 -7.37
C GLY A 109 0.82 10.53 -5.94
N LYS A 110 1.92 11.03 -5.40
CA LYS A 110 2.01 11.52 -4.02
C LYS A 110 1.56 12.97 -3.92
N ILE A 111 0.74 13.28 -2.93
CA ILE A 111 0.46 14.66 -2.49
C ILE A 111 1.67 15.16 -1.69
N VAL A 112 2.22 16.30 -2.07
CA VAL A 112 3.35 16.95 -1.42
C VAL A 112 2.87 18.25 -0.76
N VAL A 113 3.32 18.49 0.47
CA VAL A 113 3.08 19.76 1.17
C VAL A 113 4.41 20.49 1.29
N THR A 114 4.47 21.74 0.83
CA THR A 114 5.66 22.59 0.93
C THR A 114 5.58 23.49 2.15
N VAL A 115 6.70 23.61 2.86
CA VAL A 115 6.87 24.52 4.00
C VAL A 115 7.74 25.72 3.58
N PRO A 116 7.55 26.92 4.19
CA PRO A 116 8.44 28.05 3.98
C PRO A 116 9.89 27.77 4.41
#